data_AF-A0A838EA62-F1
#
_entry.id   AF-A0A838EA62-F1
#
_cell.length_a   1.000
_cell.length_b   1.000
_cell.length_c   1.000
_cell.angle_alpha   90.00
_cell.angle_beta   90.00
_cell.angle_gamma   90.00
#
_symmetry.space_group_name_H-M   'P 1'
#
loop_
_entity.id
_entity.type
_entity.pdbx_description
1 polymer ?
#
loop_
_entity_poly.entity_id
_entity_poly.type
_entity_poly.pdbx_seq_one_letter_code
_entity_poly.pdbx_strand_id
1 'polypeptide(L)'
;MTRRPFPSIDELLESAEAMSADEGDPVTVDEVRAEGRQRSMTLSARFNPVDVARIRAIAQREGVGATQLVRSWVLEALEVAEEAGEGDESVARLMTALNQSVTAAKEARRTAQAELRRMVKSQRSAAG
;
A
#
# COMPACT_ATOMS: atom_id res chain seq x y z
N MET A 1 -41.35 -34.91 -6.02
CA MET A 1 -40.86 -33.53 -5.77
C MET A 1 -40.68 -32.83 -7.11
N THR A 2 -41.70 -32.12 -7.56
CA THR A 2 -41.69 -31.34 -8.81
C THR A 2 -40.98 -30.01 -8.56
N ARG A 3 -39.83 -29.78 -9.20
CA ARG A 3 -39.16 -28.46 -9.21
C ARG A 3 -40.08 -27.49 -9.96
N ARG A 4 -40.45 -26.37 -9.32
CA ARG A 4 -41.13 -25.29 -10.03
C ARG A 4 -40.18 -24.71 -11.09
N PRO A 5 -40.64 -24.48 -12.33
CA PRO A 5 -39.84 -23.80 -13.32
C PRO A 5 -39.53 -22.37 -12.86
N PHE A 6 -38.37 -21.86 -13.27
CA PHE A 6 -37.96 -20.48 -13.01
C PHE A 6 -38.90 -19.54 -13.78
N PRO A 7 -39.39 -18.44 -13.16
CA PRO A 7 -40.23 -17.47 -13.85
C PRO A 7 -39.45 -16.79 -14.97
N SER A 8 -40.15 -16.43 -16.05
CA SER A 8 -39.56 -15.72 -17.17
C SER A 8 -39.23 -14.26 -16.78
N ILE A 9 -38.37 -13.62 -17.58
CA ILE A 9 -37.98 -12.22 -17.35
C ILE A 9 -39.19 -11.28 -17.41
N ASP A 10 -40.19 -11.60 -18.23
CA ASP A 10 -41.41 -10.83 -18.35
C ASP A 10 -42.27 -10.90 -17.06
N GLU A 11 -42.35 -12.08 -16.41
CA GLU A 11 -43.03 -12.24 -15.11
C GLU A 11 -42.36 -11.44 -13.98
N LEU A 12 -41.03 -11.29 -14.04
CA LEU A 12 -40.27 -10.50 -13.06
C LEU A 12 -40.51 -8.99 -13.21
N LEU A 13 -40.67 -8.51 -14.45
CA LEU A 13 -40.93 -7.10 -14.74
C LEU A 13 -42.35 -6.68 -14.34
N GLU A 14 -43.35 -7.51 -14.63
CA GLU A 14 -44.75 -7.25 -14.24
C GLU A 14 -44.92 -7.25 -12.71
N SER A 15 -44.16 -8.11 -12.01
CA SER A 15 -44.12 -8.11 -10.53
C SER A 15 -43.46 -6.85 -9.94
N ALA A 16 -42.52 -6.23 -10.66
CA ALA A 16 -41.81 -5.04 -10.21
C ALA A 16 -42.65 -3.76 -10.39
N GLU A 17 -43.47 -3.69 -11.44
CA GLU A 17 -44.38 -2.56 -11.67
C GLU A 17 -45.54 -2.54 -10.65
N ALA A 18 -45.96 -3.69 -10.13
CA ALA A 18 -46.98 -3.77 -9.09
C ALA A 18 -46.53 -3.23 -7.71
N MET A 19 -45.22 -2.96 -7.51
CA MET A 19 -44.67 -2.44 -6.25
C MET A 19 -44.43 -0.93 -6.23
N SER A 20 -44.70 -0.19 -7.32
CA SER A 20 -44.39 1.24 -7.42
C SER A 20 -45.58 2.17 -7.15
N ALA A 21 -46.36 1.90 -6.10
CA ALA A 21 -47.42 2.80 -5.65
C ALA A 21 -47.45 2.90 -4.12
N ASP A 22 -46.35 3.38 -3.53
CA ASP A 22 -46.39 3.97 -2.19
C ASP A 22 -45.70 5.34 -2.25
N GLU A 23 -46.54 6.36 -2.18
CA GLU A 23 -46.23 7.78 -2.26
C GLU A 23 -45.68 8.23 -0.91
N GLY A 24 -44.39 7.97 -0.67
CA GLY A 24 -43.64 8.49 0.47
C GLY A 24 -43.00 9.83 0.13
N ASP A 25 -43.24 10.83 0.97
CA ASP A 25 -42.72 12.21 0.90
C ASP A 25 -41.25 12.30 0.43
N PRO A 26 -40.86 13.33 -0.34
CA PRO A 26 -39.47 13.55 -0.73
C PRO A 26 -38.64 13.89 0.51
N VAL A 27 -38.07 12.87 1.14
CA VAL A 27 -37.00 13.04 2.13
C VAL A 27 -35.85 13.73 1.40
N THR A 28 -35.60 14.97 1.79
CA THR A 28 -34.50 15.79 1.28
C THR A 28 -33.20 15.02 1.48
N VAL A 29 -32.53 14.69 0.38
CA VAL A 29 -31.32 13.84 0.30
C VAL A 29 -30.08 14.49 0.94
N ASP A 30 -30.25 15.50 1.78
CA ASP A 30 -29.16 16.24 2.42
C ASP A 30 -28.71 15.68 3.78
N GLU A 31 -29.50 14.81 4.42
CA GLU A 31 -29.18 14.36 5.79
C GLU A 31 -28.37 13.04 5.90
N VAL A 32 -28.11 12.32 4.80
CA VAL A 32 -27.22 11.12 4.82
C VAL A 32 -25.81 11.45 4.33
N ARG A 33 -25.49 12.73 4.09
CA ARG A 33 -24.20 13.15 3.50
C ARG A 33 -23.09 13.42 4.52
N ALA A 34 -23.36 13.28 5.82
CA ALA A 34 -22.49 13.77 6.89
C ALA A 34 -21.71 12.70 7.69
N GLU A 35 -21.79 11.41 7.36
CA GLU A 35 -20.86 10.41 7.91
C GLU A 35 -19.72 10.14 6.91
N GLY A 36 -18.81 11.12 6.89
CA GLY A 36 -17.41 11.05 6.50
C GLY A 36 -16.99 9.93 5.54
N ARG A 37 -16.98 10.22 4.23
CA ARG A 37 -15.99 9.62 3.33
C ARG A 37 -14.59 9.92 3.90
N GLN A 38 -14.02 8.99 4.67
CA GLN A 38 -12.62 9.06 5.06
C GLN A 38 -11.81 9.18 3.77
N ARG A 39 -11.18 10.33 3.58
CA ARG A 39 -10.39 10.60 2.39
C ARG A 39 -9.20 9.65 2.41
N SER A 40 -8.97 8.92 1.32
CA SER A 40 -7.73 8.19 1.14
C SER A 40 -6.56 9.18 1.21
N MET A 41 -5.59 8.90 2.07
CA MET A 41 -4.36 9.67 2.19
C MET A 41 -3.23 8.95 1.46
N THR A 42 -2.41 9.71 0.72
CA THR A 42 -1.24 9.17 0.01
C THR A 42 0.01 9.43 0.83
N LEU A 43 0.69 8.35 1.23
CA LEU A 43 2.03 8.41 1.80
C LEU A 43 3.06 8.23 0.69
N SER A 44 4.14 9.01 0.72
CA SER A 44 5.22 8.97 -0.28
C SER A 44 6.57 8.89 0.41
N ALA A 45 7.34 7.86 0.07
CA ALA A 45 8.70 7.65 0.54
C ALA A 45 9.64 7.45 -0.65
N ARG A 46 10.86 8.01 -0.55
CA ARG A 46 11.89 7.87 -1.58
C ARG A 46 12.85 6.74 -1.21
N PHE A 47 12.99 5.77 -2.11
CA PHE A 47 13.91 4.65 -1.97
C PHE A 47 15.04 4.75 -2.98
N ASN A 48 16.15 4.04 -2.72
CA ASN A 48 17.17 3.81 -3.72
C ASN A 48 16.59 2.92 -4.84
N PRO A 49 16.92 3.18 -6.12
CA PRO A 49 16.56 2.31 -7.24
C PRO A 49 16.78 0.80 -7.00
N VAL A 50 17.85 0.42 -6.29
CA VAL A 50 18.14 -0.98 -5.97
C VAL A 50 17.06 -1.59 -5.06
N ASP A 51 16.64 -0.85 -4.03
CA ASP A 51 15.60 -1.31 -3.10
C ASP A 51 14.24 -1.39 -3.80
N VAL A 52 13.94 -0.42 -4.67
CA VAL A 52 12.73 -0.45 -5.51
C VAL A 52 12.72 -1.68 -6.41
N ALA A 53 13.85 -2.03 -7.03
CA ALA A 53 13.97 -3.22 -7.86
C ALA A 53 13.74 -4.50 -7.04
N ARG A 54 14.29 -4.56 -5.81
CA ARG A 54 14.09 -5.68 -4.90
C ARG A 54 12.62 -5.84 -4.50
N ILE A 55 11.96 -4.75 -4.11
CA ILE A 55 10.53 -4.75 -3.75
C ILE A 55 9.68 -5.24 -4.92
N ARG A 56 9.97 -4.76 -6.15
CA ARG A 56 9.26 -5.18 -7.36
C ARG A 56 9.45 -6.66 -7.67
N ALA A 57 10.67 -7.19 -7.52
CA ALA A 57 10.95 -8.60 -7.76
C ALA A 57 10.18 -9.50 -6.77
N ILE A 58 10.11 -9.10 -5.50
CA ILE A 58 9.32 -9.82 -4.49
C ILE A 58 7.84 -9.75 -4.86
N ALA A 59 7.31 -8.55 -5.13
CA ALA A 59 5.91 -8.37 -5.49
C ALA A 59 5.51 -9.21 -6.71
N GLN A 60 6.37 -9.27 -7.73
CA GLN A 60 6.15 -10.09 -8.91
C GLN A 60 6.13 -11.59 -8.60
N ARG A 61 7.04 -12.06 -7.73
CA ARG A 61 7.07 -13.47 -7.30
C ARG A 61 5.82 -13.85 -6.51
N GLU A 62 5.34 -12.96 -5.66
CA GLU A 62 4.14 -13.18 -4.84
C GLU A 62 2.83 -12.87 -5.61
N GLY A 63 2.91 -12.42 -6.87
CA GLY A 63 1.74 -12.12 -7.70
C GLY A 63 0.93 -10.89 -7.25
N VAL A 64 1.55 -9.96 -6.51
CA VAL A 64 0.89 -8.76 -5.96
C VAL A 64 1.49 -7.47 -6.50
N GLY A 65 0.77 -6.35 -6.38
CA GLY A 65 1.30 -5.03 -6.72
C GLY A 65 2.36 -4.55 -5.70
N ALA A 66 3.43 -3.90 -6.17
CA ALA A 66 4.50 -3.41 -5.28
C ALA A 66 4.00 -2.45 -4.17
N THR A 67 3.07 -1.56 -4.49
CA THR A 67 2.44 -0.67 -3.50
C THR A 67 1.60 -1.44 -2.48
N GLN A 68 0.88 -2.45 -2.94
CA GLN A 68 0.07 -3.30 -2.07
C GLN A 68 0.95 -4.11 -1.12
N LEU A 69 2.04 -4.69 -1.62
CA LEU A 69 3.04 -5.39 -0.81
C LEU A 69 3.61 -4.50 0.29
N VAL A 70 4.07 -3.30 -0.08
CA VAL A 70 4.63 -2.35 0.90
C VAL A 70 3.58 -1.91 1.91
N ARG A 71 2.33 -1.68 1.49
CA ARG A 71 1.23 -1.37 2.40
C ARG A 71 1.01 -2.49 3.41
N SER A 72 0.98 -3.74 2.96
CA SER A 72 0.80 -4.89 3.85
C SER A 72 1.93 -5.01 4.87
N TRP A 73 3.19 -4.88 4.44
CA TRP A 73 4.33 -4.91 5.37
C TRP A 73 4.31 -3.78 6.40
N VAL A 74 3.88 -2.58 5.99
CA VAL A 74 3.74 -1.46 6.93
C VAL A 74 2.65 -1.77 7.97
N LEU A 75 1.50 -2.29 7.55
CA LEU A 75 0.42 -2.64 8.47
C LEU A 75 0.82 -3.76 9.43
N GLU A 76 1.48 -4.81 8.92
CA GLU A 76 2.02 -5.91 9.74
C GLU A 76 3.03 -5.41 10.77
N ALA A 77 3.94 -4.51 10.36
CA ALA A 77 4.91 -3.91 11.27
C ALA A 77 4.25 -3.04 12.36
N LEU A 78 3.13 -2.39 12.05
CA LEU A 78 2.35 -1.61 13.01
C LEU A 78 1.58 -2.50 13.99
N GLU A 79 0.98 -3.58 13.50
CA GLU A 79 0.25 -4.55 14.34
C GLU A 79 1.19 -5.18 15.37
N VAL A 80 2.38 -5.64 14.95
CA VAL A 80 3.42 -6.16 15.85
C VAL A 80 3.83 -5.12 16.90
N ALA A 81 3.90 -3.85 16.51
CA ALA A 81 4.24 -2.75 17.40
C ALA A 81 3.13 -2.41 18.40
N GLU A 82 1.86 -2.52 17.99
CA GLU A 82 0.70 -2.32 18.84
C GLU A 82 0.54 -3.46 19.86
N GLU A 83 0.73 -4.71 19.44
CA GLU A 83 0.74 -5.88 20.32
C GLU A 83 1.83 -5.79 21.40
N ALA A 84 2.97 -5.18 21.09
CA ALA A 84 4.04 -4.91 22.04
C ALA A 84 3.70 -3.79 23.06
N GLY A 85 2.56 -3.11 22.92
CA GLY A 85 2.15 -1.99 23.76
C GLY A 85 2.88 -0.68 23.43
N GLU A 86 3.46 -0.58 22.24
CA GLU A 86 4.38 0.50 21.88
C GLU A 86 3.81 1.43 20.78
N GLY A 87 2.54 1.31 20.40
CA GLY A 87 1.93 1.91 19.20
C GLY A 87 2.51 3.26 18.70
N ASP A 88 2.43 4.33 19.50
CA ASP A 88 2.94 5.65 19.12
C ASP A 88 4.47 5.74 19.11
N GLU A 89 5.13 5.08 20.06
CA GLU A 89 6.58 5.08 20.20
C GLU A 89 7.25 4.17 19.15
N SER A 90 6.54 3.15 18.69
CA SER A 90 6.94 2.20 17.67
C SER A 90 6.89 2.79 16.27
N VAL A 91 5.88 3.60 15.95
CA VAL A 91 5.88 4.39 14.70
C VAL A 91 7.09 5.33 14.69
N ALA A 92 7.34 6.03 15.80
CA ALA A 92 8.49 6.92 15.94
C ALA A 92 9.83 6.15 15.85
N ARG A 93 9.92 4.96 16.45
CA ARG A 93 11.09 4.07 16.36
C ARG A 93 11.29 3.50 14.96
N LEU A 94 10.23 3.08 14.27
CA LEU A 94 10.29 2.59 12.90
C LEU A 94 10.80 3.69 11.96
N MET A 95 10.27 4.90 12.08
CA MET A 95 10.71 6.05 11.29
C MET A 95 12.17 6.43 11.60
N THR A 96 12.59 6.29 12.86
CA THR A 96 13.97 6.51 13.29
C THR A 96 14.91 5.44 12.72
N ALA A 97 14.55 4.16 12.82
CA ALA A 97 15.30 3.03 12.29
C ALA A 97 15.42 3.10 10.76
N LEU A 98 14.34 3.50 10.08
CA LEU A 98 14.34 3.72 8.63
C LEU A 98 15.30 4.85 8.24
N ASN A 99 15.29 5.99 8.95
CA ASN A 99 16.23 7.07 8.70
C ASN A 99 17.69 6.68 8.99
N GLN A 100 17.93 5.90 10.05
CA GLN A 100 19.26 5.40 10.41
C GLN A 100 19.80 4.43 9.35
N SER A 101 18.99 3.47 8.90
CA SER A 101 19.38 2.52 7.85
C SER A 101 19.67 3.22 6.51
N VAL A 102 18.88 4.22 6.13
CA VAL A 102 19.14 5.07 4.96
C VAL A 102 20.46 5.84 5.09
N THR A 103 20.77 6.33 6.29
CA THR A 103 22.01 7.06 6.56
C THR A 103 23.23 6.13 6.50
N ALA A 104 23.17 4.98 7.16
CA ALA A 104 24.22 3.97 7.11
C ALA A 104 24.48 3.48 5.67
N ALA A 105 23.41 3.25 4.89
CA ALA A 105 23.53 2.87 3.48
C ALA A 105 24.21 3.96 2.63
N LYS A 106 23.93 5.25 2.89
CA LYS A 106 24.60 6.37 2.21
C LYS A 106 26.08 6.42 2.55
N GLU A 107 26.45 6.21 3.81
CA GLU A 107 27.84 6.23 4.27
C GLU A 107 28.63 5.06 3.68
N ALA A 108 28.10 3.84 3.75
CA ALA A 108 28.69 2.67 3.12
C ALA A 108 28.94 2.89 1.62
N ARG A 109 27.99 3.53 0.92
CA ARG A 109 28.15 3.86 -0.50
C ARG A 109 29.26 4.89 -0.75
N ARG A 110 29.39 5.92 0.09
CA ARG A 110 30.46 6.92 -0.03
C ARG A 110 31.82 6.28 0.18
N THR A 111 31.94 5.40 1.17
CA THR A 111 33.18 4.67 1.46
C THR A 111 33.58 3.78 0.29
N ALA A 112 32.65 2.96 -0.22
CA ALA A 112 32.89 2.09 -1.37
C ALA A 112 33.30 2.89 -2.64
N GLN A 113 32.66 4.05 -2.89
CA GLN A 113 33.06 4.93 -3.99
C GLN A 113 34.45 5.55 -3.80
N ALA A 114 34.82 5.89 -2.57
CA ALA A 114 36.14 6.44 -2.27
C ALA A 114 37.25 5.39 -2.48
N GLU A 115 37.01 4.15 -2.04
CA GLU A 115 37.94 3.03 -2.25
C GLU A 115 38.10 2.69 -3.73
N LEU A 116 36.99 2.62 -4.47
CA LEU A 116 37.02 2.39 -5.92
C LEU A 116 37.85 3.46 -6.64
N ARG A 117 37.69 4.74 -6.26
CA ARG A 117 38.50 5.85 -6.82
C ARG A 117 39.98 5.72 -6.49
N ARG A 118 40.33 5.29 -5.27
CA ARG A 118 41.72 5.04 -4.87
C ARG A 118 42.34 3.89 -5.66
N MET A 119 41.61 2.78 -5.84
CA MET A 119 42.06 1.64 -6.63
C MET A 119 42.31 2.01 -8.09
N VAL A 120 41.39 2.73 -8.72
CA VAL A 120 41.54 3.20 -10.12
C VAL A 120 42.76 4.10 -10.29
N LYS A 121 43.03 4.98 -9.33
CA LYS A 121 44.23 5.84 -9.34
C LYS A 121 45.52 5.03 -9.18
N SER A 122 45.51 4.03 -8.29
CA SER A 122 46.66 3.14 -8.07
C SER A 122 47.00 2.31 -9.31
N GLN A 123 45.99 1.76 -10.01
CA GLN A 123 46.21 0.97 -11.23
C GLN A 123 46.76 1.81 -12.38
N ARG A 124 46.30 3.07 -12.52
CA ARG A 124 46.84 4.00 -13.53
C ARG A 124 48.29 4.40 -13.29
N SER A 125 48.72 4.47 -12.02
CA SER A 125 50.11 4.79 -11.68
C SER A 125 51.07 3.61 -11.84
N ALA A 126 50.58 2.37 -11.87
CA ALA A 126 51.40 1.17 -12.02
C ALA A 126 51.55 0.72 -13.49
N ALA A 127 50.76 1.29 -14.39
CA ALA A 127 50.70 0.93 -15.81
C ALA A 127 51.40 1.95 -16.74
N GLY A 128 52.02 3.00 -16.19
CA GLY A 128 52.83 3.99 -16.92
C GLY A 128 54.21 4.10 -16.31
#